data_AF-A0A1Q7BRL1-F1
#
_entry.id   AF-A0A1Q7BRL1-F1
#
_cell.length_a   1.000
_cell.length_b   1.000
_cell.length_c   1.000
_cell.angle_alpha   90.00
_cell.angle_beta   90.00
_cell.angle_gamma   90.00
#
_symmetry.space_group_name_H-M   'P 1'
#
loop_
_entity.id
_entity.type
_entity.pdbx_description
1 polymer ?
#
loop_
_entity_poly.entity_id
_entity_poly.type
_entity_poly.pdbx_seq_one_letter_code
_entity_poly.pdbx_strand_id
1 'polypeptide(L)' 'MFNVATDAGYRRRGYSRACLHALLDWYRQRQVTTIDLRATRDGEPLYRALGFRPVAAPTLRLRIPAR' A
#
# COMPACT_ATOMS: atom_id res chain seq x y z
N MET A 1 -0.38 11.93 -1.56
CA MET A 1 0.08 10.59 -1.99
C MET A 1 0.94 10.05 -0.87
N PHE A 2 0.48 9.03 -0.13
CA PHE A 2 1.26 8.41 0.93
C PHE A 2 1.89 7.13 0.39
N ASN A 3 3.20 6.97 0.54
CA ASN A 3 3.94 5.81 0.06
C ASN A 3 4.60 5.08 1.24
N VAL A 4 4.62 3.75 1.15
CA VAL A 4 5.51 2.92 1.96
C VAL A 4 6.64 2.49 1.05
N ALA A 5 7.85 2.91 1.36
CA ALA A 5 9.06 2.53 0.65
C ALA A 5 10.12 2.09 1.65
N THR A 6 10.91 1.09 1.26
CA THR A 6 12.08 0.68 2.03
C THR A 6 13.27 0.69 1.09
N ASP A 7 14.31 1.41 1.51
CA ASP A 7 15.57 1.51 0.80
C ASP A 7 16.11 0.11 0.45
N ALA A 8 16.69 -0.03 -0.75
CA ALA A 8 17.10 -1.31 -1.30
C ALA A 8 18.01 -2.12 -0.37
N GLY A 9 18.97 -1.46 0.32
CA GLY A 9 19.90 -2.11 1.25
C GLY A 9 19.23 -2.63 2.54
N TYR A 10 18.00 -2.19 2.81
CA TYR A 10 17.25 -2.46 4.03
C TYR A 10 16.01 -3.32 3.79
N ARG A 11 15.78 -3.78 2.55
CA ARG A 11 14.65 -4.67 2.21
C ARG A 11 14.81 -6.03 2.88
N ARG A 12 13.69 -6.77 2.94
CA ARG A 12 13.61 -8.15 3.47
C ARG A 12 13.96 -8.31 4.95
N ARG A 13 14.09 -7.20 5.69
CA ARG A 13 14.29 -7.17 7.15
C ARG A 13 13.01 -6.96 7.96
N GLY A 14 11.86 -6.89 7.29
CA GLY A 14 10.56 -6.76 7.95
C GLY A 14 10.12 -5.33 8.29
N TYR A 15 10.91 -4.29 8.00
CA TYR A 15 10.56 -2.90 8.35
C TYR A 15 9.20 -2.46 7.80
N SER A 16 8.94 -2.67 6.49
CA SER A 16 7.66 -2.30 5.89
C SER A 16 6.47 -3.02 6.54
N ARG A 17 6.67 -4.29 6.94
CA ARG A 17 5.65 -5.09 7.63
C ARG A 17 5.38 -4.54 9.03
N ALA A 18 6.42 -4.21 9.79
CA ALA A 18 6.29 -3.61 11.11
C ALA A 18 5.53 -2.27 11.05
N CYS A 19 5.90 -1.39 10.12
CA CYS A 19 5.19 -0.12 9.91
C CYS A 19 3.71 -0.33 9.55
N LEU A 20 3.41 -1.26 8.64
CA LEU A 20 2.03 -1.55 8.24
C LEU A 20 1.20 -2.15 9.37
N HIS A 21 1.76 -3.04 10.19
CA HIS A 21 1.03 -3.55 11.36
C HIS A 21 0.66 -2.43 12.33
N ALA A 22 1.64 -1.60 12.71
CA ALA A 22 1.38 -0.48 13.62
C ALA A 22 0.31 0.48 13.07
N LEU A 23 0.35 0.76 11.75
CA LEU A 23 -0.63 1.60 11.08
C LEU A 23 -2.03 0.97 11.07
N LEU A 24 -2.13 -0.32 10.74
CA LEU A 24 -3.41 -1.03 10.73
C LEU A 24 -4.02 -1.14 12.13
N ASP A 25 -3.21 -1.35 13.17
CA ASP A 25 -3.67 -1.37 14.55
C ASP A 25 -4.19 0.01 14.99
N TRP A 26 -3.50 1.08 14.59
CA TRP A 26 -3.96 2.45 14.84
C TRP A 26 -5.30 2.76 14.15
N TYR A 27 -5.49 2.27 12.92
CA TYR A 27 -6.76 2.41 12.18
C TYR A 27 -7.90 1.62 12.81
N ARG A 28 -7.64 0.41 13.31
CA ARG A 28 -8.63 -0.41 14.02
C ARG A 28 -9.18 0.31 15.25
N GLN A 29 -8.31 0.93 16.04
CA GLN A 29 -8.69 1.71 17.22
C GLN A 29 -9.60 2.90 16.88
N ARG A 30 -9.56 3.38 15.63
CA ARG A 30 -10.35 4.50 15.12
C ARG A 30 -11.55 4.07 14.30
N GLN A 31 -11.86 2.77 14.30
CA GLN A 31 -13.00 2.21 13.58
C GLN A 31 -12.96 2.49 12.07
N VAL A 32 -11.76 2.63 11.49
CA VAL A 32 -11.60 2.71 10.03
C VAL A 32 -11.93 1.35 9.44
N THR A 33 -12.87 1.31 8.50
CA THR A 33 -13.43 0.08 7.93
C THR A 33 -12.84 -0.31 6.57
N THR A 34 -12.33 0.67 5.82
CA THR A 34 -11.83 0.46 4.45
C THR A 34 -10.52 1.18 4.25
N ILE A 35 -9.53 0.48 3.68
CA ILE A 35 -8.21 1.02 3.35
C ILE A 35 -7.87 0.55 1.94
N ASP A 36 -7.72 1.49 1.02
CA ASP A 36 -7.26 1.23 -0.33
C ASP A 36 -5.76 1.56 -0.47
N LEU A 37 -5.04 0.73 -1.22
CA LEU A 37 -3.67 1.00 -1.61
C LEU A 37 -3.42 0.58 -3.06
N ARG A 38 -2.37 1.17 -3.64
CA ARG A 38 -1.82 0.74 -4.93
C ARG A 38 -0.46 0.13 -4.67
N ALA A 39 -0.30 -1.14 -5.01
CA ALA A 39 0.95 -1.87 -4.83
C ALA A 39 1.74 -1.90 -6.14
N THR A 40 3.07 -1.80 -6.03
CA THR A 40 3.96 -2.27 -7.10
C THR A 40 3.98 -3.80 -7.13
N ARG A 41 4.45 -4.39 -8.23
CA ARG A 41 4.60 -5.85 -8.36
C ARG A 41 5.40 -6.46 -7.20
N ASP A 42 6.48 -5.79 -6.79
CA ASP A 42 7.35 -6.27 -5.70
C ASP A 42 6.72 -6.10 -4.32
N GLY A 43 5.84 -5.11 -4.14
CA GLY A 43 5.16 -4.84 -2.87
C GLY A 43 3.89 -5.67 -2.67
N GLU A 44 3.26 -6.12 -3.75
CA GLU A 44 1.98 -6.85 -3.72
C GLU A 44 1.99 -8.07 -2.76
N PRO A 45 3.03 -8.94 -2.74
CA PRO A 45 3.04 -10.09 -1.84
C PRO A 45 2.95 -9.71 -0.36
N LEU A 46 3.54 -8.57 0.04
CA LEU A 46 3.45 -8.08 1.42
C LEU A 46 2.01 -7.68 1.76
N TYR A 47 1.35 -6.91 0.90
CA TYR A 47 -0.01 -6.46 1.15
C TYR A 47 -1.02 -7.61 1.16
N ARG A 48 -0.86 -8.60 0.26
CA ARG A 48 -1.66 -9.83 0.29
C ARG A 48 -1.50 -10.60 1.60
N ALA A 49 -0.27 -10.71 2.11
CA ALA A 49 -0.01 -11.36 3.40
C ALA A 49 -0.64 -10.61 4.59
N LEU A 50 -0.96 -9.32 4.44
CA LEU A 50 -1.65 -8.51 5.44
C LEU A 50 -3.18 -8.52 5.28
N GLY A 51 -3.71 -9.28 4.30
CA GLY A 51 -5.14 -9.45 4.09
C GLY A 51 -5.76 -8.48 3.06
N PHE A 52 -4.96 -7.62 2.42
CA PHE A 52 -5.46 -6.82 1.30
C PHE A 52 -5.85 -7.73 0.12
N ARG A 53 -6.97 -7.41 -0.52
CA ARG A 53 -7.49 -8.13 -1.68
C ARG A 53 -7.56 -7.21 -2.89
N PRO A 54 -7.34 -7.72 -4.11
CA PRO A 54 -7.56 -6.94 -5.32
C PRO A 54 -9.01 -6.48 -5.40
N VAL A 55 -9.21 -5.21 -5.74
CA VAL A 55 -10.53 -4.65 -6.06
C VAL A 55 -10.54 -4.20 -7.52
N ALA A 56 -11.62 -4.49 -8.23
CA ALA A 56 -11.82 -4.00 -9.59
C ALA A 56 -12.19 -2.51 -9.50
N ALA A 57 -11.23 -1.62 -9.77
CA ALA A 57 -11.47 -0.19 -9.82
C ALA A 57 -10.98 0.36 -11.16
N PRO A 58 -11.85 0.98 -11.99
CA PRO A 58 -11.40 1.59 -13.24
C PRO A 58 -10.47 2.76 -12.91
N THR A 59 -9.22 2.67 -13.36
CA THR A 59 -8.29 3.80 -13.29
C THR A 59 -8.42 4.58 -14.59
N LEU A 60 -8.90 5.81 -14.53
CA LEU A 60 -9.00 6.70 -15.68
C LEU A 60 -7.77 7.62 -15.72
N ARG A 61 -7.21 7.82 -16.92
CA ARG A 61 -6.09 8.74 -17.14
C ARG A 61 -6.34 9.55 -18.41
N LEU A 62 -6.43 10.86 -18.26
CA LEU A 62 -6.40 11.80 -19.37
C LEU A 62 -4.97 12.29 -19.57
N ARG A 63 -4.44 12.20 -20.79
CA ARG A 63 -3.21 12.90 -21.20
C ARG A 63 -3.63 14.09 -22.05
N ILE A 64 -3.25 15.30 -21.62
CA ILE A 64 -3.41 16.52 -22.41
C ILE A 64 -2.06 16.82 -23.07
N PRO A 65 -1.99 17.12 -24.38
CA PRO A 65 -0.75 17.51 -25.03
C PRO A 65 -0.17 18.79 -24.40
N ALA A 66 1.15 18.88 -24.30
CA ALA A 66 1.82 20.15 -24.06
C ALA A 66 1.74 20.99 -25.35
N ARG A 67 1.38 22.26 -25.22
CA ARG A 67 1.32 23.22 -26.33
C ARG A 67 2.72 23.58 -26.81
#